data_AF-A0A383C7T1-F1
#
_entry.id   AF-A0A383C7T1-F1
#
_cell.length_a   1.000
_cell.length_b   1.000
_cell.length_c   1.000
_cell.angle_alpha   90.00
_cell.angle_beta   90.00
_cell.angle_gamma   90.00
#
_symmetry.space_group_name_H-M   'P 1'
#
loop_
_entity.id
_entity.type
_entity.pdbx_description
1 polymer ?
#
loop_
_entity_poly.entity_id
_entity_poly.type
_entity_poly.pdbx_seq_one_letter_code
_entity_poly.pdbx_strand_id
1 'polypeptide(L)' 'MNTNMVNEILPIKTYSEVLEDNTSPPPHIIGNGILLEKSLLMIVGQKKSFKSFLAFNMMTALSAGKSFSSFEIEQPYS' A
#
# COMPACT_ATOMS: atom_id res chain seq x y z
N MET A 1 23.00 -17.06 16.11
CA MET A 1 22.39 -16.17 15.10
C MET A 1 22.24 -16.96 13.83
N ASN A 2 21.01 -17.34 13.46
CA ASN A 2 20.74 -18.14 12.28
C ASN A 2 20.26 -17.20 11.17
N THR A 3 21.13 -16.88 10.23
CA THR A 3 20.82 -16.07 9.04
C THR A 3 20.13 -16.95 8.00
N ASN A 4 18.86 -17.27 8.26
CA ASN A 4 17.98 -17.84 7.25
C ASN A 4 17.08 -16.73 6.71
N MET A 5 17.67 -15.76 6.00
CA MET A 5 16.91 -15.00 5.01
C MET A 5 16.72 -15.91 3.81
N VAL A 6 15.73 -16.78 3.90
CA VAL A 6 15.18 -17.46 2.74
C VAL A 6 14.59 -16.35 1.87
N ASN A 7 15.25 -16.02 0.76
CA ASN A 7 14.59 -15.33 -0.33
C ASN A 7 13.48 -16.27 -0.80
N GLU A 8 12.26 -16.10 -0.29
CA GLU A 8 11.08 -16.76 -0.83
C GLU A 8 10.92 -16.28 -2.27
N ILE A 9 11.41 -17.11 -3.21
CA ILE A 9 11.01 -16.99 -4.60
C ILE A 9 9.50 -17.16 -4.59
N LEU A 10 8.76 -16.09 -4.88
CA LEU A 10 7.31 -16.16 -4.96
C LEU A 10 6.95 -17.31 -5.93
N PRO A 11 6.17 -18.30 -5.49
CA PRO A 11 5.83 -19.43 -6.34
C PRO A 11 5.10 -18.92 -7.58
N ILE A 12 5.55 -19.35 -8.75
CA ILE A 12 4.88 -19.05 -10.02
C ILE A 12 3.51 -19.72 -9.96
N LYS A 13 2.44 -18.91 -9.91
CA LYS A 13 1.07 -19.40 -9.97
C LYS A 13 0.69 -19.74 -11.42
N THR A 14 0.02 -20.87 -11.59
CA THR A 14 -0.68 -21.23 -12.82
C THR A 14 -1.93 -20.39 -13.01
N TYR A 15 -2.46 -20.35 -14.24
CA TYR A 15 -3.70 -19.63 -14.53
C TYR A 15 -4.89 -20.10 -13.67
N SER A 16 -5.06 -21.42 -13.50
CA SER A 16 -6.13 -21.99 -12.66
C SER A 16 -5.99 -21.58 -11.20
N GLU A 17 -4.77 -21.58 -10.66
CA GLU A 17 -4.52 -21.13 -9.28
C GLU A 17 -4.79 -19.63 -9.07
N VAL A 18 -4.71 -18.81 -10.12
CA VAL A 18 -5.12 -17.39 -10.06
C VAL A 18 -6.64 -17.25 -10.15
N LEU A 19 -7.31 -18.03 -11.00
CA LEU A 19 -8.77 -18.00 -11.11
C LEU A 19 -9.48 -18.49 -9.85
N GLU A 20 -8.89 -19.47 -9.16
CA GLU A 20 -9.42 -20.06 -7.94
C GLU A 20 -8.88 -19.38 -6.67
N ASP A 21 -8.14 -18.26 -6.82
CA ASP A 21 -7.59 -17.50 -5.71
C ASP A 21 -8.71 -16.77 -4.96
N ASN A 22 -9.10 -17.34 -3.82
CA ASN A 22 -10.08 -16.78 -2.90
C ASN A 22 -9.42 -16.22 -1.63
N THR A 23 -8.11 -15.93 -1.66
CA THR A 23 -7.41 -15.35 -0.51
C THR A 23 -7.94 -13.95 -0.20
N SER A 24 -7.89 -13.56 1.07
CA SER A 24 -8.27 -12.22 1.47
C SER A 24 -7.32 -11.18 0.84
N PRO A 25 -7.82 -10.02 0.41
CA PRO A 25 -6.96 -8.92 -0.01
C PRO A 25 -5.92 -8.57 1.05
N PRO A 26 -4.71 -8.13 0.66
CA PRO A 26 -3.72 -7.69 1.62
C PRO A 26 -4.25 -6.47 2.39
N PRO A 27 -3.80 -6.27 3.65
CA PRO A 27 -4.18 -5.10 4.43
C PRO A 27 -3.79 -3.79 3.72
N HIS A 28 -4.54 -2.74 4.01
CA HIS A 28 -4.25 -1.39 3.50
C HIS A 28 -3.49 -0.54 4.52
N ILE A 29 -2.50 0.20 4.03
CA ILE A 29 -1.86 1.32 4.72
C ILE A 29 -2.72 2.58 4.55
N ILE A 30 -3.24 2.79 3.33
CA ILE A 30 -4.27 3.79 3.03
C ILE A 30 -5.48 3.05 2.45
N GLY A 31 -6.65 3.25 3.07
CA GLY A 31 -7.89 2.55 2.76
C GLY A 31 -8.37 2.69 1.31
N ASN A 32 -9.44 1.96 0.98
CA ASN A 32 -10.01 1.90 -0.37
C ASN A 32 -9.04 1.40 -1.46
N GLY A 33 -8.06 0.57 -1.08
CA GLY A 33 -7.08 0.00 -2.01
C GLY A 33 -6.05 0.99 -2.55
N ILE A 34 -5.88 2.14 -1.89
CA ILE A 34 -5.01 3.23 -2.37
C ILE A 34 -3.54 2.92 -2.12
N LEU A 35 -3.21 2.37 -0.95
CA LEU A 35 -1.87 1.86 -0.66
C LEU A 35 -2.01 0.59 0.18
N LEU A 36 -1.59 -0.53 -0.38
CA LEU A 36 -1.59 -1.85 0.26
C LEU A 36 -0.23 -2.12 0.92
N GLU A 37 -0.20 -2.99 1.93
CA GLU A 37 1.08 -3.47 2.46
C GLU A 37 1.94 -4.11 1.35
N LYS A 38 3.25 -3.88 1.41
CA LYS A 38 4.24 -4.38 0.43
C LYS A 38 3.97 -3.92 -1.02
N SER A 39 3.26 -2.81 -1.22
CA SER A 39 3.00 -2.19 -2.53
C SER A 39 3.64 -0.80 -2.66
N LEU A 40 3.57 -0.22 -3.85
CA LEU A 40 4.06 1.12 -4.16
C LEU A 40 2.90 2.01 -4.63
N LEU A 41 2.69 3.14 -3.95
CA LEU A 41 1.78 4.19 -4.43
C LEU A 41 2.50 5.13 -5.40
N MET A 42 1.95 5.30 -6.59
CA MET A 42 2.44 6.23 -7.60
C MET A 42 1.45 7.40 -7.80
N ILE A 43 1.92 8.63 -7.58
CA ILE A 43 1.13 9.86 -7.79
C ILE A 43 1.58 10.52 -9.10
N VAL A 44 0.72 10.48 -10.12
CA VAL A 44 1.00 11.02 -11.46
C VAL A 44 0.13 12.24 -11.76
N GLY A 45 0.66 13.19 -12.52
CA GLY A 45 -0.04 14.42 -12.88
C GLY A 45 0.87 15.44 -13.55
N GLN A 46 0.30 16.48 -14.16
CA GLN A 46 1.04 17.51 -14.87
C GLN A 46 1.98 18.33 -13.97
N LYS A 47 2.89 19.10 -14.56
CA LYS A 47 3.74 20.04 -13.80
C LYS A 47 2.86 21.01 -13.00
N LYS A 48 3.25 21.30 -11.75
CA LYS A 48 2.51 22.19 -10.82
C LYS A 48 1.07 21.74 -10.48
N SER A 49 0.73 20.46 -10.66
CA SER A 49 -0.58 19.90 -10.26
C SER A 49 -0.69 19.51 -8.77
N PHE A 50 0.06 20.17 -7.87
CA PHE A 50 0.01 19.93 -6.42
C PHE A 50 0.36 18.51 -5.91
N LYS A 51 1.05 17.68 -6.71
CA LYS A 51 1.45 16.31 -6.29
C LYS A 51 2.23 16.27 -4.98
N SER A 52 3.20 17.18 -4.82
CA SER A 52 4.00 17.25 -3.59
C SER A 52 3.17 17.65 -2.38
N PHE A 53 2.19 18.56 -2.56
CA PHE A 53 1.25 18.92 -1.51
C PHE A 53 0.38 17.73 -1.11
N LEU A 54 -0.18 17.01 -2.09
CA LEU A 54 -0.99 15.81 -1.84
C LEU A 54 -0.20 14.74 -1.10
N ALA A 55 1.00 14.39 -1.59
CA ALA A 55 1.88 13.39 -0.98
C ALA A 55 2.24 13.76 0.47
N PHE A 56 2.57 15.03 0.73
CA PHE A 56 2.91 15.49 2.07
C PHE A 56 1.74 15.42 3.05
N ASN A 57 0.54 15.82 2.61
CA ASN A 57 -0.66 15.73 3.45
C ASN A 57 -1.03 14.27 3.74
N MET A 58 -0.95 13.38 2.75
CA MET A 58 -1.14 11.93 2.95
C MET A 58 -0.15 11.38 3.98
N MET A 59 1.13 11.73 3.88
CA MET A 59 2.14 11.28 4.84
C MET A 59 1.87 11.80 6.25
N THR A 60 1.50 13.09 6.36
CA THR A 60 1.16 13.70 7.65
C THR A 60 -0.04 13.02 8.31
N ALA A 61 -1.06 12.73 7.51
CA ALA A 61 -2.27 12.01 7.92
C ALA A 61 -1.93 10.59 8.40
N LEU A 62 -1.09 9.87 7.64
CA LEU A 62 -0.62 8.52 7.97
C LEU A 62 0.14 8.50 9.29
N SER A 63 1.09 9.41 9.48
CA SER A 63 1.84 9.51 10.74
C SER A 63 0.97 9.89 11.93
N ALA A 64 -0.09 10.67 11.70
CA ALA A 64 -1.03 11.06 12.74
C ALA A 64 -2.11 10.00 13.04
N GLY A 65 -2.26 8.97 12.21
CA GLY A 65 -3.38 8.03 12.27
C GLY A 65 -4.73 8.72 12.08
N LYS A 66 -4.79 9.79 11.28
CA LYS A 66 -6.02 10.55 11.02
C LYS A 66 -6.31 10.55 9.54
N SER A 67 -7.55 10.27 9.16
CA SER A 67 -7.98 10.35 7.76
C SER A 67 -7.78 11.76 7.19
N PHE A 68 -7.38 11.81 5.92
CA PHE A 68 -7.27 13.05 5.15
C PHE A 68 -8.26 12.99 4.00
N SER A 69 -9.27 13.86 3.96
CA SER A 69 -10.34 13.79 2.95
C SER A 69 -10.93 12.36 2.86
N SER A 70 -10.99 11.76 1.67
CA SER A 70 -11.46 10.37 1.43
C SER A 70 -10.38 9.31 1.62
N PHE A 71 -9.18 9.67 2.09
CA PHE A 71 -8.11 8.73 2.43
C PHE A 71 -8.31 8.25 3.87
N GLU A 72 -8.91 7.08 4.00
CA GLU A 72 -9.14 6.44 5.29
C GLU A 72 -7.85 5.85 5.83
N ILE A 73 -7.53 6.18 7.08
CA ILE A 73 -6.33 5.72 7.79
C ILE A 73 -6.82 5.16 9.13
N GLU A 74 -6.70 3.84 9.28
CA GLU A 74 -7.24 3.13 10.45
C GLU A 74 -6.32 3.18 11.66
N GLN A 75 -5.01 3.29 11.42
CA GLN A 75 -4.00 3.34 12.48
C GLN A 75 -2.80 4.20 12.07
N PRO A 76 -2.10 4.82 13.03
CA PRO A 76 -0.85 5.50 12.76
C PRO A 76 0.18 4.54 12.14
N TYR A 77 0.90 5.00 11.13
CA TYR A 77 2.04 4.27 10.56
C TYR A 77 3.33 4.96 10.99
N SER A 78 4.11 4.32 11.87
CA SER A 78 5.34 4.84 12.47
C SER A 78 6.41 3.77 12.62
#